data_AF-A0A444UYX4-F1
#
_entry.id   AF-A0A444UYX4-F1
#
_cell.length_a   1.000
_cell.length_b   1.000
_cell.length_c   1.000
_cell.angle_alpha   90.00
_cell.angle_beta   90.00
_cell.angle_gamma   90.00
#
_symmetry.space_group_name_H-M   'P 1'
#
loop_
_entity.id
_entity.type
_entity.pdbx_description
1 polymer ?
#
loop_
_entity_poly.entity_id
_entity_poly.type
_entity_poly.pdbx_seq_one_letter_code
_entity_poly.pdbx_strand_id
1 'polypeptide(L)'
;VMSVDDESTGCYCLIDSHSCLLLLEQPGTYALVGEPLTEAAVKRLKLATFGSMSCNALDYSLRVYCVDDTPHAFQEVVANEKSRGGQLLEEPKTLLFKGNTFSLQVSIQDIPQFLWSIKPFTTCQEFPFSQVWCSNQQPLHCAFSLERYSPATTQLSCKISVRQVKGHEQILQVYTSVVESEKESIPFFMQADCTVTSQTGPKAFKIPFSIRQRICATFDTANAKGKDWQLLAQKLHIESNLAYFAKQKSPSAVILNLWEAQHQDTGDLDSLASALEEIGKIHSKSPDGNEGQSENTDLSYAA
;
A
#
# COMPACT_ATOMS: atom_id res chain seq x y z
N VAL A 1 16.07 15.64 -9.01
CA VAL A 1 14.75 14.97 -8.98
C VAL A 1 14.76 13.99 -10.13
N MET A 2 14.55 12.71 -9.87
CA MET A 2 14.46 11.68 -10.91
C MET A 2 12.98 11.48 -11.22
N SER A 3 12.58 11.61 -12.48
CA SER A 3 11.21 11.31 -12.90
C SER A 3 11.07 9.81 -13.12
N VAL A 4 9.96 9.23 -12.68
CA VAL A 4 9.63 7.81 -12.90
C VAL A 4 9.30 7.55 -14.37
N ASP A 5 8.85 8.59 -15.09
CA ASP A 5 8.50 8.54 -16.51
C ASP A 5 9.70 8.72 -17.45
N ASP A 6 10.85 9.15 -16.92
CA ASP A 6 12.08 9.25 -17.72
C ASP A 6 12.80 7.90 -17.74
N GLU A 7 13.40 7.58 -18.89
CA GLU A 7 14.35 6.49 -19.08
C GLU A 7 15.68 6.83 -18.36
N SER A 8 15.60 6.98 -17.03
CA SER A 8 16.74 7.24 -16.17
C SER A 8 17.54 5.96 -15.98
N THR A 9 18.86 6.10 -15.92
CA THR A 9 19.77 4.95 -15.98
C THR A 9 20.43 4.63 -14.64
N GLY A 10 20.20 5.45 -13.61
CA GLY A 10 20.79 5.30 -12.28
C GLY A 10 19.88 4.65 -11.24
N CYS A 11 18.58 4.53 -11.51
CA CYS A 11 17.63 3.84 -10.65
C CYS A 11 16.41 3.35 -11.42
N TYR A 12 15.68 2.40 -10.84
CA TYR A 12 14.39 1.94 -11.33
C TYR A 12 13.36 1.97 -10.20
N CYS A 13 12.23 2.67 -10.36
CA CYS A 13 11.09 2.61 -9.43
C CYS A 13 9.96 1.83 -10.08
N LEU A 14 9.53 0.78 -9.38
CA LEU A 14 8.30 0.07 -9.67
C LEU A 14 7.25 0.56 -8.69
N ILE A 15 6.28 1.33 -9.18
CA ILE A 15 5.15 1.82 -8.38
C ILE A 15 4.03 0.80 -8.44
N ASP A 16 3.64 0.29 -7.28
CA ASP A 16 2.42 -0.47 -7.06
C ASP A 16 1.38 0.39 -6.32
N SER A 17 0.15 -0.10 -6.27
CA SER A 17 -0.98 0.44 -5.54
C SER A 17 -0.68 0.78 -4.08
N HIS A 18 0.18 0.03 -3.37
CA HIS A 18 0.47 0.24 -1.95
C HIS A 18 1.94 0.47 -1.60
N SER A 19 2.87 0.34 -2.55
CA SER A 19 4.31 0.48 -2.31
C SER A 19 5.06 0.98 -3.56
N CYS A 20 6.27 1.54 -3.42
CA CYS A 20 7.23 1.61 -4.52
C CYS A 20 8.47 0.80 -4.14
N LEU A 21 8.94 0.00 -5.07
CA LEU A 21 10.21 -0.69 -4.99
C LEU A 21 11.25 0.07 -5.79
N LEU A 22 12.36 0.42 -5.13
CA LEU A 22 13.46 1.17 -5.73
C LEU A 22 14.68 0.27 -5.89
N LEU A 23 15.12 0.07 -7.14
CA LEU A 23 16.44 -0.47 -7.43
C LEU A 23 17.45 0.66 -7.54
N LEU A 24 18.52 0.53 -6.78
CA LEU A 24 19.55 1.54 -6.61
C LEU A 24 20.93 0.88 -6.76
N GLU A 25 21.86 1.57 -7.41
CA GLU A 25 23.25 1.09 -7.52
C GLU A 25 24.08 1.35 -6.26
N GLN A 26 23.72 2.40 -5.51
CA GLN A 26 24.44 2.83 -4.31
C GLN A 26 23.45 3.11 -3.17
N PRO A 27 23.85 2.88 -1.91
CA PRO A 27 23.05 3.29 -0.76
C PRO A 27 23.07 4.82 -0.61
N GLY A 28 22.02 5.37 0.00
CA GLY A 28 21.86 6.81 0.16
C GLY A 28 20.52 7.19 0.79
N THR A 29 20.22 8.49 0.78
CA THR A 29 18.95 9.02 1.26
C THR A 29 18.03 9.29 0.07
N TYR A 30 16.87 8.66 0.08
CA TYR A 30 15.89 8.75 -1.00
C TYR A 30 14.52 9.12 -0.44
N ALA A 31 13.75 9.88 -1.21
CA ALA A 31 12.37 10.21 -0.89
C ALA A 31 11.54 10.12 -2.18
N LEU A 32 10.38 9.48 -2.08
CA LEU A 32 9.38 9.49 -3.14
C LEU A 32 8.53 10.75 -2.96
N VAL A 33 8.51 11.61 -3.97
CA VAL A 33 7.71 12.83 -4.00
C VAL A 33 6.75 12.76 -5.19
N GLY A 34 5.53 13.23 -4.99
CA GLY A 34 4.52 13.31 -6.04
C GLY A 34 3.94 14.71 -6.11
N GLU A 35 3.78 15.22 -7.33
CA GLU A 35 3.10 16.48 -7.59
C GLU A 35 1.81 16.19 -8.37
N PRO A 36 0.65 16.74 -7.96
CA PRO A 36 -0.60 16.52 -8.69
C PRO A 36 -0.55 17.22 -10.06
N LEU A 37 -0.60 16.44 -11.14
CA LEU A 37 -0.74 16.97 -12.50
C LEU A 37 -2.17 17.44 -12.80
N THR A 38 -3.15 16.91 -12.08
CA THR A 38 -4.57 17.23 -12.25
C THR A 38 -5.29 17.27 -10.89
N GLU A 39 -6.43 17.95 -10.84
CA GLU A 39 -7.31 17.96 -9.66
C GLU A 39 -7.94 16.59 -9.36
N ALA A 40 -7.81 15.63 -10.29
CA ALA A 40 -8.22 14.24 -10.09
C ALA A 40 -7.23 13.43 -9.25
N ALA A 41 -6.05 13.97 -8.95
CA ALA A 41 -5.07 13.32 -8.08
C ALA A 41 -5.67 13.03 -6.70
N VAL A 42 -5.38 11.84 -6.17
CA VAL A 42 -5.89 11.38 -4.88
C VAL A 42 -4.75 10.91 -4.00
N LYS A 43 -4.81 11.33 -2.73
CA LYS A 43 -3.97 10.85 -1.64
C LYS A 43 -4.81 9.99 -0.70
N ARG A 44 -4.27 8.87 -0.23
CA ARG A 44 -4.92 8.03 0.77
C ARG A 44 -4.53 8.49 2.17
N LEU A 45 -5.53 8.68 3.02
CA LEU A 45 -5.35 8.97 4.43
C LEU A 45 -5.90 7.81 5.25
N LYS A 46 -5.18 7.43 6.30
CA LYS A 46 -5.63 6.48 7.32
C LYS A 46 -6.22 7.27 8.48
N LEU A 47 -7.48 6.98 8.78
CA LEU A 47 -8.26 7.61 9.84
C LEU A 47 -8.33 6.68 11.04
N ALA A 48 -8.04 7.20 12.23
CA ALA A 48 -8.16 6.43 13.46
C ALA A 48 -8.64 7.29 14.62
N THR A 49 -9.47 6.70 15.48
CA THR A 49 -9.95 7.37 16.69
C THR A 49 -9.42 6.65 17.92
N PHE A 50 -8.76 7.41 18.78
CA PHE A 50 -8.30 6.96 20.08
C PHE A 50 -9.10 7.65 21.19
N GLY A 51 -9.28 6.95 22.29
CA GLY A 51 -9.90 7.48 23.50
C GLY A 51 -9.01 7.27 24.71
N SER A 52 -9.00 8.24 25.60
CA SER A 52 -8.42 8.03 26.94
C SER A 52 -9.15 8.85 27.98
N MET A 53 -9.04 8.38 29.22
CA MET A 53 -9.32 9.22 30.37
C MET A 53 -8.34 10.38 30.44
N SER A 54 -8.82 11.55 30.84
CA SER A 54 -7.99 12.69 31.16
C SER A 54 -7.57 12.64 32.64
N CYS A 55 -6.83 13.65 33.12
CA CYS A 55 -6.43 13.74 34.54
C CYS A 55 -7.61 13.86 35.50
N ASN A 56 -8.75 14.37 35.03
CA ASN A 56 -10.00 14.42 35.77
C ASN A 56 -10.84 13.17 35.49
N ALA A 57 -11.34 12.53 36.54
CA ALA A 57 -12.08 11.28 36.43
C ALA A 57 -13.36 11.39 35.60
N LEU A 58 -13.94 12.58 35.41
CA LEU A 58 -15.15 12.78 34.60
C LEU A 58 -14.87 13.11 33.13
N ASP A 59 -13.63 13.47 32.81
CA ASP A 59 -13.23 13.96 31.49
C ASP A 59 -12.68 12.82 30.63
N TYR A 60 -13.17 12.75 29.41
CA TYR A 60 -12.78 11.79 28.41
C TYR A 60 -12.34 12.52 27.14
N SER A 61 -11.17 12.15 26.62
CA SER A 61 -10.60 12.78 25.42
C SER A 61 -10.70 11.82 24.25
N LEU A 62 -11.42 12.22 23.21
CA LEU A 62 -11.42 11.56 21.92
C LEU A 62 -10.42 12.26 21.00
N ARG A 63 -9.49 11.51 20.42
CA ARG A 63 -8.47 12.03 19.51
C ARG A 63 -8.60 11.35 18.17
N VAL A 64 -8.81 12.14 17.13
CA VAL A 64 -9.01 11.67 15.76
C VAL A 64 -7.77 12.01 14.95
N TYR A 65 -7.13 11.00 14.41
CA TYR A 65 -5.92 11.11 13.59
C TYR A 65 -6.26 10.93 12.12
N CYS A 66 -5.69 11.78 11.28
CA CYS A 66 -5.80 11.76 9.83
C CYS A 66 -4.38 11.74 9.25
N VAL A 67 -3.78 10.56 9.11
CA VAL A 67 -2.37 10.43 8.70
C VAL A 67 -2.24 9.86 7.30
N ASP A 68 -1.05 9.98 6.70
CA ASP A 68 -0.75 9.33 5.42
C ASP A 68 -0.95 7.81 5.55
N ASP A 69 -1.59 7.19 4.56
CA ASP A 69 -1.86 5.74 4.55
C ASP A 69 -0.58 4.94 4.25
N THR A 70 0.34 4.98 5.21
CA THR A 70 1.61 4.25 5.21
C THR A 70 1.77 3.53 6.56
N PRO A 71 2.40 2.35 6.59
CA PRO A 71 2.58 1.60 7.83
C PRO A 71 3.32 2.42 8.90
N HIS A 72 4.39 3.12 8.51
CA HIS A 72 5.20 3.93 9.43
C HIS A 72 4.38 5.05 10.09
N ALA A 73 3.64 5.84 9.32
CA ALA A 73 2.87 6.96 9.85
C ALA A 73 1.82 6.51 10.87
N PHE A 74 1.15 5.39 10.61
CA PHE A 74 0.17 4.85 11.56
C PHE A 74 0.83 4.27 12.82
N GLN A 75 1.97 3.59 12.68
CA GLN A 75 2.70 3.03 13.83
C GLN A 75 3.19 4.10 14.80
N GLU A 76 3.65 5.23 14.29
CA GLU A 76 4.04 6.38 15.11
C GLU A 76 2.86 6.90 15.94
N VAL A 77 1.68 7.04 15.32
CA VAL A 77 0.45 7.44 16.03
C VAL A 77 0.13 6.46 17.15
N VAL A 78 0.19 5.16 16.87
CA VAL A 78 -0.14 4.15 17.88
C VAL A 78 0.89 4.13 19.02
N ALA A 79 2.19 4.29 18.72
CA ALA A 79 3.23 4.39 19.73
C ALA A 79 3.04 5.63 20.63
N ASN A 80 2.73 6.78 20.01
CA ASN A 80 2.44 8.01 20.72
C ASN A 80 1.18 7.87 21.61
N GLU A 81 0.11 7.27 21.10
CA GLU A 81 -1.12 7.08 21.87
C GLU A 81 -0.94 6.07 23.01
N LYS A 82 -0.18 4.99 22.82
CA LYS A 82 0.18 4.08 23.92
C LYS A 82 0.87 4.82 25.07
N SER A 83 1.80 5.73 24.77
CA SER A 83 2.48 6.53 25.80
C SER A 83 1.54 7.48 26.57
N ARG A 84 0.40 7.83 25.96
CA ARG A 84 -0.64 8.72 26.51
C ARG A 84 -1.83 7.97 27.11
N GLY A 85 -1.77 6.63 27.17
CA GLY A 85 -2.89 5.78 27.63
C GLY A 85 -4.09 5.77 26.67
N GLY A 86 -3.87 6.08 25.39
CA GLY A 86 -4.88 6.02 24.34
C GLY A 86 -5.21 4.60 23.93
N GLN A 87 -6.50 4.29 23.85
CA GLN A 87 -7.04 3.06 23.30
C GLN A 87 -7.68 3.33 21.94
N LEU A 88 -7.39 2.49 20.95
CA LEU A 88 -8.06 2.53 19.66
C LEU A 88 -9.53 2.11 19.84
N LEU A 89 -10.46 2.97 19.43
CA LEU A 89 -11.90 2.76 19.69
C LEU A 89 -12.65 2.10 18.53
N GLU A 90 -12.07 2.10 17.33
CA GLU A 90 -12.65 1.52 16.12
C GLU A 90 -11.56 1.13 15.13
N GLU A 91 -11.88 0.24 14.19
CA GLU A 91 -11.02 -0.11 13.08
C GLU A 91 -10.66 1.12 12.21
N PRO A 92 -9.37 1.35 11.91
CA PRO A 92 -8.94 2.48 11.12
C PRO A 92 -9.44 2.41 9.66
N LYS A 93 -10.10 3.47 9.18
CA LYS A 93 -10.67 3.54 7.83
C LYS A 93 -9.80 4.35 6.88
N THR A 94 -9.82 4.01 5.58
CA THR A 94 -9.10 4.78 4.56
C THR A 94 -10.02 5.82 3.92
N LEU A 95 -9.56 7.06 3.82
CA LEU A 95 -10.22 8.16 3.15
C LEU A 95 -9.42 8.58 1.91
N LEU A 96 -10.13 8.75 0.79
CA LEU A 96 -9.57 9.24 -0.47
C LEU A 96 -9.66 10.77 -0.52
N PHE A 97 -8.56 11.45 -0.25
CA PHE A 97 -8.44 12.90 -0.23
C PHE A 97 -7.99 13.41 -1.60
N LYS A 98 -8.82 14.22 -2.26
CA LYS A 98 -8.58 14.74 -3.62
C LYS A 98 -7.72 16.00 -3.61
N GLY A 99 -6.92 16.19 -4.66
CA GLY A 99 -6.11 17.38 -4.92
C GLY A 99 -6.91 18.60 -5.37
N ASN A 100 -8.12 18.81 -4.84
CA ASN A 100 -9.08 19.81 -5.30
C ASN A 100 -9.09 21.09 -4.43
N THR A 101 -8.04 21.33 -3.65
CA THR A 101 -7.85 22.50 -2.76
C THR A 101 -8.84 22.68 -1.61
N PHE A 102 -9.81 21.78 -1.45
CA PHE A 102 -10.80 21.86 -0.39
C PHE A 102 -10.31 21.27 0.94
N SER A 103 -10.70 21.91 2.04
CA SER A 103 -10.37 21.53 3.41
C SER A 103 -10.92 20.16 3.83
N LEU A 104 -10.30 19.59 4.86
CA LEU A 104 -10.80 18.42 5.59
C LEU A 104 -11.61 18.89 6.81
N GLN A 105 -12.80 18.34 7.02
CA GLN A 105 -13.66 18.60 8.17
C GLN A 105 -13.77 17.34 9.00
N VAL A 106 -13.49 17.46 10.29
CA VAL A 106 -13.67 16.40 11.29
C VAL A 106 -14.75 16.85 12.26
N SER A 107 -15.84 16.08 12.35
CA SER A 107 -16.96 16.40 13.22
C SER A 107 -17.36 15.23 14.09
N ILE A 108 -17.83 15.54 15.29
CA ILE A 108 -18.44 14.60 16.22
C ILE A 108 -19.95 14.81 16.26
N GLN A 109 -20.68 13.71 16.15
CA GLN A 109 -22.13 13.65 16.00
C GLN A 109 -22.71 12.62 16.98
N ASP A 110 -24.02 12.68 17.17
CA ASP A 110 -24.78 11.70 17.98
C ASP A 110 -24.27 11.53 19.42
N ILE A 111 -23.71 12.59 20.03
CA ILE A 111 -23.29 12.55 21.45
C ILE A 111 -24.56 12.47 22.34
N PRO A 112 -24.61 11.58 23.35
CA PRO A 112 -25.76 11.49 24.26
C PRO A 112 -25.78 12.70 25.20
N GLN A 113 -26.43 13.80 24.76
CA GLN A 113 -26.41 15.11 25.43
C GLN A 113 -26.95 15.12 26.87
N PHE A 114 -27.71 14.09 27.27
CA PHE A 114 -28.20 13.92 28.65
C PHE A 114 -27.16 13.31 29.60
N LEU A 115 -26.11 12.67 29.05
CA LEU A 115 -25.09 11.95 29.81
C LEU A 115 -23.71 12.61 29.68
N TRP A 116 -23.47 13.27 28.55
CA TRP A 116 -22.19 13.84 28.16
C TRP A 116 -22.35 15.29 27.69
N SER A 117 -21.36 16.10 28.01
CA SER A 117 -21.16 17.45 27.48
C SER A 117 -19.86 17.50 26.68
N ILE A 118 -19.79 18.37 25.67
CA ILE A 118 -18.57 18.59 24.87
C ILE A 118 -18.00 19.98 25.15
N LYS A 119 -16.68 20.05 25.39
CA LYS A 119 -15.95 21.27 25.70
C LYS A 119 -14.70 21.41 24.81
N PRO A 120 -14.52 22.53 24.10
CA PRO A 120 -15.52 23.59 23.82
C PRO A 120 -16.70 23.03 23.01
N PHE A 121 -17.79 23.79 22.86
CA PHE A 121 -18.98 23.43 22.05
C PHE A 121 -18.71 23.26 20.55
N THR A 122 -17.44 23.27 20.15
CA THR A 122 -16.98 23.05 18.78
C THR A 122 -17.07 21.57 18.45
N THR A 123 -18.14 21.18 17.77
CA THR A 123 -18.36 19.81 17.29
C THR A 123 -17.75 19.55 15.91
N CYS A 124 -17.18 20.56 15.25
CA CYS A 124 -16.57 20.46 13.94
C CYS A 124 -15.26 21.25 13.90
N GLN A 125 -14.19 20.60 13.45
CA GLN A 125 -12.88 21.20 13.24
C GLN A 125 -12.50 21.08 11.76
N GLU A 126 -11.99 22.16 11.19
CA GLU A 126 -11.60 22.22 9.78
C GLU A 126 -10.09 22.42 9.64
N PHE A 127 -9.50 21.64 8.73
CA PHE A 127 -8.08 21.65 8.43
C PHE A 127 -7.86 22.10 6.98
N PRO A 128 -7.04 23.14 6.74
CA PRO A 128 -6.74 23.62 5.40
C PRO A 128 -6.16 22.53 4.51
N PHE A 129 -6.47 22.57 3.22
CA PHE A 129 -5.96 21.62 2.24
C PHE A 129 -4.44 21.46 2.28
N SER A 130 -3.69 22.56 2.37
CA SER A 130 -2.23 22.53 2.40
C SER A 130 -1.66 21.74 3.58
N GLN A 131 -2.34 21.77 4.73
CA GLN A 131 -1.93 21.02 5.92
C GLN A 131 -2.17 19.51 5.76
N VAL A 132 -3.17 19.10 4.99
CA VAL A 132 -3.51 17.69 4.77
C VAL A 132 -2.74 17.10 3.58
N TRP A 133 -2.61 17.90 2.52
CA TRP A 133 -1.99 17.48 1.26
C TRP A 133 -0.47 17.33 1.41
N CYS A 134 0.20 18.36 1.96
CA CYS A 134 1.62 18.30 2.23
C CYS A 134 1.90 17.34 3.38
N SER A 135 2.83 16.40 3.20
CA SER A 135 3.23 15.50 4.29
C SER A 135 3.93 16.32 5.37
N ASN A 136 3.38 16.30 6.58
CA ASN A 136 3.90 17.05 7.72
C ASN A 136 4.78 16.14 8.59
N GLN A 137 5.76 16.75 9.26
CA GLN A 137 6.59 16.06 10.27
C GLN A 137 5.79 15.58 11.49
N GLN A 138 4.55 16.07 11.67
CA GLN A 138 3.68 15.66 12.77
C GLN A 138 2.35 15.12 12.24
N PRO A 139 1.82 14.05 12.85
CA PRO A 139 0.55 13.48 12.44
C PRO A 139 -0.59 14.48 12.70
N LEU A 140 -1.35 14.76 11.65
CA LEU A 140 -2.52 15.63 11.73
C LEU A 140 -3.57 14.95 12.61
N HIS A 141 -4.01 15.65 13.65
CA HIS A 141 -5.04 15.17 14.55
C HIS A 141 -5.87 16.30 15.14
N CYS A 142 -7.05 15.94 15.62
CA CYS A 142 -7.90 16.81 16.41
C CYS A 142 -8.34 16.10 17.69
N ALA A 143 -8.72 16.87 18.71
CA ALA A 143 -9.23 16.31 19.96
C ALA A 143 -10.60 16.93 20.30
N PHE A 144 -11.51 16.08 20.76
CA PHE A 144 -12.79 16.47 21.37
C PHE A 144 -12.76 16.08 22.84
N SER A 145 -12.94 17.06 23.72
CA SER A 145 -13.02 16.80 25.16
C SER A 145 -14.49 16.65 25.56
N LEU A 146 -14.80 15.51 26.14
CA LEU A 146 -16.13 15.15 26.62
C LEU A 146 -16.09 15.08 28.15
N GLU A 147 -17.13 15.57 28.80
CA GLU A 147 -17.28 15.51 30.25
C GLU A 147 -18.60 14.84 30.61
N ARG A 148 -18.54 13.89 31.54
CA ARG A 148 -19.72 13.19 32.06
C ARG A 148 -20.39 14.02 33.14
N TYR A 149 -21.73 14.07 33.13
CA TYR A 149 -22.47 14.69 34.24
C TYR A 149 -22.45 13.86 35.53
N SER A 150 -22.18 12.55 35.43
CA SER A 150 -22.16 11.64 36.57
C SER A 150 -21.13 10.53 36.37
N PRO A 151 -20.42 10.10 37.42
CA PRO A 151 -19.52 8.95 37.37
C PRO A 151 -20.26 7.62 37.10
N ALA A 152 -21.59 7.57 37.29
CA ALA A 152 -22.41 6.42 36.92
C ALA A 152 -22.47 6.19 35.40
N THR A 153 -22.18 7.22 34.59
CA THR A 153 -22.11 7.10 33.14
C THR A 153 -20.81 6.40 32.76
N THR A 154 -20.89 5.14 32.36
CA THR A 154 -19.72 4.35 31.96
C THR A 154 -19.60 4.15 30.46
N GLN A 155 -20.65 4.46 29.68
CA GLN A 155 -20.67 4.20 28.24
C GLN A 155 -20.65 5.50 27.44
N LEU A 156 -19.92 5.48 26.32
CA LEU A 156 -19.92 6.53 25.32
C LEU A 156 -20.25 5.92 23.96
N SER A 157 -21.22 6.53 23.28
CA SER A 157 -21.60 6.20 21.91
C SER A 157 -21.65 7.49 21.10
N CYS A 158 -20.90 7.60 20.02
CA CYS A 158 -20.94 8.76 19.13
C CYS A 158 -20.46 8.38 17.73
N LYS A 159 -20.70 9.26 16.76
CA LYS A 159 -20.17 9.13 15.39
C LYS A 159 -19.15 10.22 15.11
N ILE A 160 -18.06 9.86 14.48
CA ILE A 160 -17.03 10.80 14.02
C ILE A 160 -17.08 10.78 12.50
N SER A 161 -17.50 11.89 11.90
CA SER A 161 -17.49 12.09 10.45
C SER A 161 -16.23 12.84 10.07
N VAL A 162 -15.42 12.22 9.21
CA VAL A 162 -14.25 12.84 8.58
C VAL A 162 -14.55 12.95 7.10
N ARG A 163 -14.63 14.19 6.59
CA ARG A 163 -14.99 14.43 5.19
C ARG A 163 -14.15 15.53 4.57
N GLN A 164 -13.85 15.40 3.30
CA GLN A 164 -13.34 16.51 2.52
C GLN A 164 -14.51 17.33 1.98
N VAL A 165 -14.42 18.67 2.03
CA VAL A 165 -15.45 19.54 1.44
C VAL A 165 -15.54 19.24 -0.06
N LYS A 166 -16.74 18.90 -0.56
CA LYS A 166 -16.97 18.41 -1.93
C LYS A 166 -16.13 17.18 -2.32
N GLY A 167 -15.79 16.33 -1.35
CA GLY A 167 -15.02 15.10 -1.56
C GLY A 167 -15.66 13.88 -0.90
N HIS A 168 -14.83 12.90 -0.56
CA HIS A 168 -15.28 11.69 0.14
C HIS A 168 -15.50 11.96 1.62
N GLU A 169 -16.35 11.12 2.22
CA GLU A 169 -16.66 11.10 3.66
C GLU A 169 -16.45 9.69 4.19
N GLN A 170 -15.95 9.61 5.42
CA GLN A 170 -15.91 8.39 6.19
C GLN A 170 -16.47 8.63 7.58
N ILE A 171 -17.26 7.69 8.07
CA ILE A 171 -17.87 7.74 9.39
C ILE A 171 -17.28 6.63 10.24
N LEU A 172 -16.74 7.02 11.39
CA LEU A 172 -16.24 6.16 12.46
C LEU A 172 -17.32 6.09 13.56
N GLN A 173 -17.88 4.91 13.79
CA GLN A 173 -18.82 4.62 14.87
C GLN A 173 -18.08 4.20 16.15
N VAL A 174 -18.07 5.09 17.14
CA VAL A 174 -17.44 4.85 18.43
C VAL A 174 -18.47 4.32 19.42
N TYR A 175 -18.16 3.17 20.02
CA TYR A 175 -18.90 2.61 21.15
C TYR A 175 -17.89 2.05 22.17
N THR A 176 -17.80 2.67 23.35
CA THR A 176 -16.77 2.29 24.34
C THR A 176 -17.23 2.42 25.79
N SER A 177 -16.65 1.57 26.65
CA SER A 177 -16.76 1.61 28.10
C SER A 177 -15.60 2.40 28.67
N VAL A 178 -15.90 3.49 29.37
CA VAL A 178 -14.94 4.48 29.85
C VAL A 178 -14.26 4.02 31.16
N VAL A 179 -14.78 2.99 31.84
CA VAL A 179 -14.33 2.56 33.18
C VAL A 179 -13.51 1.25 33.16
N GLU A 180 -13.58 0.46 32.09
CA GLU A 180 -12.88 -0.83 31.99
C GLU A 180 -11.68 -0.74 31.06
N SER A 181 -10.49 -0.53 31.63
CA SER A 181 -9.22 -0.44 30.90
C SER A 181 -8.54 -1.81 30.75
N GLU A 182 -9.28 -2.89 30.46
CA GLU A 182 -8.71 -4.22 30.18
C GLU A 182 -9.44 -4.99 29.05
N LYS A 183 -10.09 -4.29 28.11
CA LYS A 183 -10.57 -4.99 26.90
C LYS A 183 -9.45 -5.14 25.88
N GLU A 184 -9.29 -6.40 25.45
CA GLU A 184 -8.43 -6.92 24.39
C GLU A 184 -8.10 -5.85 23.37
N SER A 185 -6.80 -5.56 23.22
CA SER A 185 -6.30 -4.79 22.10
C SER A 185 -6.93 -5.35 20.83
N ILE A 186 -7.73 -4.54 20.14
CA ILE A 186 -8.17 -4.84 18.78
C ILE A 186 -6.93 -5.38 18.05
N PRO A 187 -6.99 -6.61 17.48
CA PRO A 187 -5.82 -7.28 16.94
C PRO A 187 -5.03 -6.27 16.13
N PHE A 188 -3.83 -6.01 16.63
CA PHE A 188 -3.04 -4.85 16.26
C PHE A 188 -2.88 -4.90 14.74
N PHE A 189 -3.52 -3.97 14.01
CA PHE A 189 -3.43 -3.84 12.54
C PHE A 189 -2.04 -3.33 12.11
N MET A 190 -0.99 -3.80 12.78
CA MET A 190 0.34 -3.73 12.24
C MET A 190 0.41 -4.72 11.10
N GLN A 191 0.62 -4.20 9.91
CA GLN A 191 1.14 -4.99 8.81
C GLN A 191 2.38 -5.72 9.33
N ALA A 192 2.35 -7.05 9.32
CA ALA A 192 3.35 -7.93 9.94
C ALA A 192 4.79 -7.59 9.46
N ASP A 193 4.89 -7.06 8.25
CA ASP A 193 6.09 -6.68 7.51
C ASP A 193 6.99 -5.69 8.27
N CYS A 194 6.44 -4.89 9.20
CA CYS A 194 7.24 -3.90 9.93
C CYS A 194 7.89 -4.42 11.21
N THR A 195 7.65 -5.68 11.60
CA THR A 195 8.21 -6.25 12.83
C THR A 195 9.54 -6.99 12.62
N VAL A 196 9.85 -7.34 11.37
CA VAL A 196 11.04 -8.12 11.05
C VAL A 196 12.22 -7.19 10.77
N THR A 197 13.16 -7.12 11.71
CA THR A 197 14.33 -6.22 11.61
C THR A 197 15.52 -6.83 10.89
N SER A 198 15.57 -8.16 10.72
CA SER A 198 16.66 -8.84 9.99
C SER A 198 16.26 -10.25 9.54
N GLN A 199 16.59 -10.61 8.31
CA GLN A 199 16.52 -11.98 7.79
C GLN A 199 17.82 -12.34 7.09
N THR A 200 18.24 -13.60 7.20
CA THR A 200 19.47 -14.09 6.55
C THR A 200 19.24 -15.44 5.88
N GLY A 201 19.92 -15.65 4.75
CA GLY A 201 19.94 -16.95 4.06
C GLY A 201 18.58 -17.33 3.44
N PRO A 202 18.22 -18.63 3.43
CA PRO A 202 17.05 -19.15 2.69
C PRO A 202 15.69 -18.72 3.25
N LYS A 203 15.66 -17.98 4.37
CA LYS A 203 14.44 -17.36 4.88
C LYS A 203 14.16 -16.00 4.23
N ALA A 204 15.23 -15.29 3.87
CA ALA A 204 15.20 -13.97 3.25
C ALA A 204 14.89 -14.04 1.74
N PHE A 205 15.36 -15.09 1.07
CA PHE A 205 15.13 -15.30 -0.37
C PHE A 205 14.17 -16.46 -0.57
N LYS A 206 13.15 -16.27 -1.41
CA LYS A 206 12.11 -17.27 -1.65
C LYS A 206 12.49 -18.21 -2.79
N ILE A 207 13.19 -17.69 -3.78
CA ILE A 207 13.64 -18.47 -4.93
C ILE A 207 14.94 -19.21 -4.56
N PRO A 208 14.94 -20.56 -4.57
CA PRO A 208 16.15 -21.33 -4.37
C PRO A 208 17.23 -20.96 -5.38
N PHE A 209 18.47 -20.85 -4.92
CA PHE A 209 19.62 -20.44 -5.74
C PHE A 209 19.77 -21.24 -7.04
N SER A 210 19.54 -22.56 -6.98
CA SER A 210 19.60 -23.45 -8.15
C SER A 210 18.54 -23.11 -9.21
N ILE A 211 17.33 -22.74 -8.80
CA ILE A 211 16.25 -22.32 -9.70
C ILE A 211 16.59 -20.96 -10.31
N ARG A 212 17.01 -20.01 -9.48
CA ARG A 212 17.44 -18.67 -9.91
C ARG A 212 18.52 -18.75 -10.99
N GLN A 213 19.57 -19.55 -10.78
CA GLN A 213 20.63 -19.72 -11.78
C GLN A 213 20.12 -20.28 -13.11
N ARG A 214 19.20 -21.26 -13.08
CA ARG A 214 18.63 -21.84 -14.31
C ARG A 214 17.78 -20.83 -15.06
N ILE A 215 16.97 -20.03 -14.35
CA ILE A 215 16.18 -18.95 -14.96
C ILE A 215 17.14 -17.95 -15.61
N CYS A 216 18.16 -17.48 -14.89
CA CYS A 216 19.11 -16.52 -15.45
C CYS A 216 19.84 -17.04 -16.68
N ALA A 217 20.34 -18.27 -16.63
CA ALA A 217 21.00 -18.91 -17.77
C ALA A 217 20.08 -19.05 -19.01
N THR A 218 18.77 -19.13 -18.81
CA THR A 218 17.79 -19.28 -19.90
C THR A 218 17.41 -17.94 -20.52
N PHE A 219 17.23 -16.90 -19.71
CA PHE A 219 16.66 -15.62 -20.14
C PHE A 219 17.69 -14.51 -20.40
N ASP A 220 18.91 -14.63 -19.89
CA ASP A 220 19.98 -13.67 -20.19
C ASP A 220 20.66 -13.93 -21.54
N THR A 221 20.54 -15.14 -22.09
CA THR A 221 21.06 -15.44 -23.42
C THR A 221 20.13 -14.85 -24.48
N ALA A 222 20.67 -14.00 -25.36
CA ALA A 222 19.93 -13.42 -26.48
C ALA A 222 19.35 -14.54 -27.35
N ASN A 223 18.05 -14.81 -27.20
CA ASN A 223 17.38 -15.88 -27.91
C ASN A 223 16.71 -15.30 -29.15
N ALA A 224 17.13 -15.74 -30.34
CA ALA A 224 16.54 -15.33 -31.63
C ALA A 224 15.03 -15.61 -31.75
N LYS A 225 14.45 -16.38 -30.82
CA LYS A 225 13.02 -16.71 -30.72
C LYS A 225 12.20 -15.77 -29.81
N GLY A 226 12.77 -14.68 -29.30
CA GLY A 226 12.07 -13.74 -28.40
C GLY A 226 11.78 -14.31 -26.99
N LYS A 227 12.51 -15.36 -26.59
CA LYS A 227 12.49 -15.92 -25.22
C LYS A 227 13.65 -15.33 -24.42
N ASP A 228 13.56 -14.05 -24.15
CA ASP A 228 14.56 -13.30 -23.40
C ASP A 228 13.95 -12.76 -22.10
N TRP A 229 14.80 -12.08 -21.35
CA TRP A 229 14.41 -11.38 -20.13
C TRP A 229 13.27 -10.36 -20.33
N GLN A 230 13.02 -9.87 -21.56
CA GLN A 230 11.93 -8.93 -21.84
C GLN A 230 10.57 -9.63 -21.74
N LEU A 231 10.45 -10.84 -22.28
CA LEU A 231 9.23 -11.64 -22.14
C LEU A 231 8.97 -12.04 -20.68
N LEU A 232 10.03 -12.31 -19.91
CA LEU A 232 9.91 -12.54 -18.47
C LEU A 232 9.41 -11.27 -17.75
N ALA A 233 9.97 -10.11 -18.06
CA ALA A 233 9.55 -8.83 -17.50
C ALA A 233 8.08 -8.54 -17.81
N GLN A 234 7.65 -8.78 -19.05
CA GLN A 234 6.26 -8.65 -19.49
C GLN A 234 5.31 -9.52 -18.68
N LYS A 235 5.67 -10.80 -18.50
CA LYS A 235 4.84 -11.75 -17.74
C LYS A 235 4.76 -11.47 -16.24
N LEU A 236 5.76 -10.76 -15.70
CA LEU A 236 5.76 -10.32 -14.31
C LEU A 236 5.24 -8.89 -14.14
N HIS A 237 4.71 -8.27 -15.21
CA HIS A 237 4.21 -6.88 -15.22
C HIS A 237 5.26 -5.82 -14.85
N ILE A 238 6.52 -6.07 -15.21
CA ILE A 238 7.67 -5.17 -15.03
C ILE A 238 8.07 -4.60 -16.40
N GLU A 239 7.18 -3.82 -17.01
CA GLU A 239 7.30 -3.40 -18.43
C GLU A 239 7.90 -1.99 -18.61
N SER A 240 7.99 -1.20 -17.54
CA SER A 240 8.56 0.16 -17.61
C SER A 240 10.09 0.13 -17.71
N ASN A 241 10.68 1.15 -18.36
CA ASN A 241 12.12 1.43 -18.43
C ASN A 241 12.99 0.16 -18.65
N LEU A 242 12.71 -0.57 -19.73
CA LEU A 242 13.46 -1.78 -20.09
C LEU A 242 14.94 -1.48 -20.38
N ALA A 243 15.28 -0.25 -20.76
CA ALA A 243 16.66 0.17 -20.98
C ALA A 243 17.51 0.09 -19.70
N TYR A 244 16.91 0.25 -18.52
CA TYR A 244 17.61 0.05 -17.25
C TYR A 244 18.11 -1.39 -17.10
N PHE A 245 17.25 -2.38 -17.35
CA PHE A 245 17.61 -3.79 -17.22
C PHE A 245 18.64 -4.23 -18.24
N ALA A 246 18.57 -3.71 -19.46
CA ALA A 246 19.52 -4.03 -20.54
C ALA A 246 20.98 -3.66 -20.21
N LYS A 247 21.21 -2.70 -19.30
CA LYS A 247 22.56 -2.31 -18.85
C LYS A 247 23.12 -3.21 -17.76
N GLN A 248 22.28 -4.02 -17.14
CA GLN A 248 22.68 -4.89 -16.03
C GLN A 248 23.48 -6.08 -16.54
N LYS A 249 24.38 -6.60 -15.70
CA LYS A 249 25.17 -7.81 -16.03
C LYS A 249 24.28 -9.05 -16.26
N SER A 250 23.15 -9.10 -15.56
CA SER A 250 22.12 -10.13 -15.67
C SER A 250 20.75 -9.47 -15.51
N PRO A 251 20.09 -9.10 -16.63
CA PRO A 251 18.76 -8.49 -16.59
C PRO A 251 17.73 -9.35 -15.83
N SER A 252 17.73 -10.66 -16.09
CA SER A 252 16.80 -11.59 -15.43
C SER A 252 17.01 -11.70 -13.92
N ALA A 253 18.25 -11.64 -13.42
CA ALA A 253 18.50 -11.66 -11.97
C ALA A 253 17.91 -10.44 -11.27
N VAL A 254 17.97 -9.27 -11.92
CA VAL A 254 17.41 -8.02 -11.38
C VAL A 254 15.89 -8.04 -11.38
N ILE A 255 15.28 -8.60 -12.44
CA ILE A 255 13.83 -8.86 -12.51
C ILE A 255 13.39 -9.79 -11.38
N LEU A 256 14.13 -10.87 -11.12
CA LEU A 256 13.82 -11.78 -10.01
C LEU A 256 13.98 -11.12 -8.63
N ASN A 257 14.94 -10.20 -8.46
CA ASN A 257 15.07 -9.43 -7.21
C ASN A 257 13.84 -8.55 -6.96
N LEU A 258 13.31 -7.88 -8.00
CA LEU A 258 12.08 -7.09 -7.89
C LEU A 258 10.89 -7.97 -7.54
N TRP A 259 10.76 -9.10 -8.23
CA TRP A 259 9.68 -10.04 -7.98
C TRP A 259 9.70 -10.55 -6.53
N GLU A 260 10.87 -10.94 -6.00
CA GLU A 260 11.01 -11.35 -4.60
C GLU A 260 10.72 -10.22 -3.60
N ALA A 261 11.00 -8.96 -3.98
CA ALA A 261 10.70 -7.81 -3.12
C ALA A 261 9.19 -7.47 -3.09
N GLN A 262 8.46 -7.74 -4.18
CA GLN A 262 6.99 -7.63 -4.22
C GLN A 262 6.31 -8.74 -3.43
N HIS A 263 6.86 -9.95 -3.48
CA HIS A 263 6.23 -11.17 -3.01
C HIS A 263 6.94 -11.69 -1.75
N GLN A 264 6.49 -11.23 -0.59
CA GLN A 264 7.09 -11.60 0.70
C GLN A 264 6.53 -12.91 1.27
N ASP A 265 5.40 -13.39 0.75
CA ASP A 265 4.71 -14.60 1.19
C ASP A 265 5.10 -15.84 0.37
N THR A 266 5.07 -17.02 0.99
CA THR A 266 5.51 -18.26 0.33
C THR A 266 4.53 -18.77 -0.73
N GLY A 267 3.26 -18.35 -0.68
CA GLY A 267 2.24 -18.70 -1.67
C GLY A 267 2.49 -18.08 -3.05
N ASP A 268 3.40 -17.13 -3.13
CA ASP A 268 3.63 -16.37 -4.35
C ASP A 268 4.49 -17.12 -5.37
N LEU A 269 5.26 -18.14 -4.97
CA LEU A 269 6.09 -18.94 -5.89
C LEU A 269 5.28 -19.60 -7.02
N ASP A 270 4.00 -19.89 -6.78
CA ASP A 270 3.10 -20.44 -7.79
C ASP A 270 2.83 -19.43 -8.93
N SER A 271 2.84 -18.13 -8.64
CA SER A 271 2.69 -17.07 -9.65
C SER A 271 3.90 -17.04 -10.61
N LEU A 272 5.12 -17.16 -10.07
CA LEU A 272 6.34 -17.24 -10.86
C LEU A 272 6.37 -18.52 -11.69
N ALA A 273 5.98 -19.65 -11.09
CA ALA A 273 5.90 -20.93 -11.80
C ALA A 273 4.90 -20.87 -12.96
N SER A 274 3.72 -20.26 -12.74
CA SER A 274 2.69 -20.06 -13.76
C SER A 274 3.18 -19.17 -14.90
N ALA A 275 3.85 -18.05 -14.59
CA ALA A 275 4.45 -17.17 -15.59
C ALA A 275 5.50 -17.90 -16.46
N LEU A 276 6.37 -18.71 -15.83
CA LEU A 276 7.36 -19.52 -16.54
C LEU A 276 6.71 -20.62 -17.40
N GLU A 277 5.64 -21.24 -16.93
CA GLU A 277 4.91 -22.25 -17.69
C GLU A 277 4.20 -21.65 -18.91
N GLU A 278 3.60 -20.45 -18.78
CA GLU A 278 3.01 -19.73 -19.91
C GLU A 278 4.05 -19.38 -20.98
N ILE A 279 5.24 -18.93 -20.58
CA ILE A 279 6.36 -18.71 -21.50
C ILE A 279 6.75 -20.01 -22.22
N GLY A 280 6.65 -21.15 -21.53
CA GLY A 280 6.81 -22.48 -22.13
C GLY A 280 5.70 -22.85 -23.12
N LYS A 281 4.42 -22.61 -22.74
CA LYS A 281 3.20 -22.97 -23.49
C LYS A 281 2.95 -22.13 -24.74
N ILE A 282 3.37 -20.86 -24.78
CA ILE A 282 3.34 -20.03 -26.01
C ILE A 282 4.05 -20.76 -27.18
N HIS A 283 4.93 -21.71 -26.88
CA HIS A 283 5.65 -22.51 -27.86
C HIS A 283 5.05 -23.89 -28.16
N SER A 284 4.11 -24.44 -27.37
CA SER A 284 3.48 -25.74 -27.67
C SER A 284 2.29 -25.62 -28.62
N LYS A 285 1.84 -24.40 -28.94
CA LYS A 285 0.69 -24.10 -29.81
C LYS A 285 1.09 -23.50 -31.18
N SER A 286 2.35 -23.58 -31.58
CA SER A 286 2.73 -23.41 -32.99
C SER A 286 2.47 -24.74 -33.71
N PRO A 287 1.50 -24.86 -34.64
CA PRO A 287 1.30 -26.10 -35.36
C PRO A 287 2.36 -26.21 -36.45
N ASP A 288 3.31 -27.13 -36.28
CA ASP A 288 3.90 -27.83 -37.41
C ASP A 288 2.76 -28.63 -38.07
N GLY A 289 2.19 -28.05 -39.12
CA GLY A 289 1.32 -28.74 -40.06
C GLY A 289 2.04 -28.87 -41.39
N ASN A 290 3.10 -29.66 -41.44
CA ASN A 290 3.75 -30.04 -42.68
C ASN A 290 4.06 -31.54 -42.64
N GLU A 291 3.04 -32.37 -42.87
CA GLU A 291 3.24 -33.72 -43.37
C GLU A 291 2.85 -33.73 -44.86
N GLY A 292 3.87 -33.80 -45.69
CA GLY A 292 3.72 -34.10 -47.11
C GLY A 292 3.38 -35.57 -47.33
N GLN A 293 2.54 -35.82 -48.33
CA GLN A 293 2.63 -37.03 -49.14
C GLN A 293 2.77 -36.63 -50.61
N SER A 294 3.81 -37.20 -51.20
CA SER A 294 4.33 -36.95 -52.54
C SER A 294 3.47 -37.57 -53.65
N GLU A 295 3.46 -36.86 -54.78
CA GLU A 295 3.49 -37.31 -56.17
C GLU A 295 2.62 -38.50 -56.64
N ASN A 296 1.74 -38.23 -57.61
CA ASN A 296 1.97 -38.77 -58.95
C ASN A 296 1.23 -37.98 -60.05
N THR A 297 2.00 -37.72 -61.10
CA THR A 297 1.66 -37.31 -62.47
C THR A 297 0.39 -37.95 -63.02
N ASP A 298 -0.43 -37.16 -63.72
CA ASP A 298 -0.64 -37.39 -65.17
C ASP A 298 -1.28 -36.18 -65.87
N LEU A 299 -0.59 -35.77 -66.94
CA LEU A 299 -1.10 -34.90 -68.00
C LEU A 299 -1.98 -35.75 -68.93
N SER A 300 -3.22 -35.34 -69.18
CA SER A 300 -3.88 -35.67 -70.44
C SER A 300 -4.93 -34.63 -70.84
N TYR A 301 -4.65 -33.99 -71.97
CA TYR A 301 -5.55 -33.39 -72.95
C TYR A 301 -6.98 -33.97 -72.97
N ALA A 302 -7.99 -33.09 -73.09
CA ALA A 302 -8.79 -32.88 -74.30
C ALA A 302 -10.25 -32.44 -74.01
N ALA A 303 -10.70 -31.51 -74.87
CA ALA A 303 -12.07 -31.05 -75.15
C ALA A 303 -12.73 -30.10 -74.15
#